data_AF-A0A7J2PTD8-F1
#
_entry.id   AF-A0A7J2PTD8-F1
#
_cell.length_a   1.000
_cell.length_b   1.000
_cell.length_c   1.000
_cell.angle_alpha   90.00
_cell.angle_beta   90.00
_cell.angle_gamma   90.00
#
_symmetry.space_group_name_H-M   'P 1'
#
loop_
_entity.id
_entity.type
_entity.pdbx_description
1 polymer ?
#
loop_
_entity_poly.entity_id
_entity_poly.type
_entity_poly.pdbx_seq_one_letter_code
_entity_poly.pdbx_strand_id
1 'polypeptide(L)'
;MQETVNQKSLRNYMNFWFGQLFSLLGSLVVYFVIFVWITDITKSPLMLSLASLINLIPLLVITPFAGVISDRLNRKMIIIVVDSLQACLSIILTIFFILDSAEIWIVFIFLGFRSICQAFHQPTVMAILPSMVPQDKLGR
;
A
#
# COMPACT_ATOMS: atom_id res chain seq x y z
N MET A 1 -22.27 -24.75 -16.48
CA MET A 1 -22.35 -24.04 -15.17
C MET A 1 -20.98 -23.86 -14.52
N GLN A 2 -20.07 -24.85 -14.59
CA GLN A 2 -18.67 -24.69 -14.13
C GLN A 2 -17.86 -23.70 -14.99
N GLU A 3 -18.04 -23.67 -16.31
CA GLU A 3 -17.34 -22.71 -17.19
C GLU A 3 -17.70 -21.24 -16.91
N THR A 4 -18.97 -20.94 -16.59
CA THR A 4 -19.42 -19.57 -16.31
C THR A 4 -18.92 -19.07 -14.94
N VAL A 5 -18.81 -19.95 -13.95
CA VAL A 5 -18.18 -19.65 -12.65
C VAL A 5 -16.69 -19.37 -12.82
N ASN A 6 -16.01 -20.13 -13.69
CA ASN A 6 -14.59 -19.97 -13.98
C ASN A 6 -14.29 -18.62 -14.68
N GLN A 7 -15.10 -18.23 -15.67
CA GLN A 7 -14.96 -16.93 -16.35
C GLN A 7 -15.22 -15.73 -15.43
N LYS A 8 -16.22 -15.82 -14.54
CA LYS A 8 -16.53 -14.74 -13.59
C LYS A 8 -15.43 -14.58 -12.52
N SER A 9 -14.85 -15.69 -12.05
CA SER A 9 -13.71 -15.67 -11.13
C SER A 9 -12.48 -15.04 -11.76
N LEU A 10 -12.15 -15.43 -13.00
CA LEU A 10 -11.02 -14.89 -13.76
C LEU A 10 -11.18 -13.38 -14.01
N ARG A 11 -12.38 -12.92 -14.39
CA ARG A 11 -12.67 -11.51 -14.60
C ARG A 11 -12.53 -10.70 -13.31
N ASN A 12 -13.02 -11.22 -12.18
CA ASN A 12 -12.86 -10.57 -10.88
C ASN A 12 -11.39 -10.50 -10.44
N TYR A 13 -10.63 -11.57 -10.67
CA TYR A 13 -9.18 -11.60 -10.45
C TYR A 13 -8.46 -10.57 -11.31
N MET A 14 -8.76 -10.50 -12.61
CA MET A 14 -8.16 -9.50 -13.51
C MET A 14 -8.48 -8.08 -13.08
N ASN A 15 -9.73 -7.79 -12.70
CA ASN A 15 -10.12 -6.47 -12.20
C ASN A 15 -9.34 -6.09 -10.93
N PHE A 16 -9.20 -7.03 -9.99
CA PHE A 16 -8.39 -6.84 -8.80
C PHE A 16 -6.92 -6.58 -9.15
N TRP A 17 -6.37 -7.38 -10.08
CA TRP A 17 -4.99 -7.25 -10.53
C TRP A 17 -4.69 -5.91 -11.20
N PHE A 18 -5.57 -5.42 -12.08
CA PHE A 18 -5.41 -4.10 -12.69
C PHE A 18 -5.47 -2.99 -11.64
N GLY A 19 -6.39 -3.08 -10.67
CA GLY A 19 -6.44 -2.15 -9.54
C GLY A 19 -5.15 -2.19 -8.72
N GLN A 20 -4.63 -3.38 -8.44
CA GLN A 20 -3.39 -3.56 -7.69
C GLN A 20 -2.18 -2.99 -8.42
N LEU A 21 -2.07 -3.23 -9.73
CA LEU A 21 -1.01 -2.67 -10.57
C LEU A 21 -1.03 -1.15 -10.53
N PHE A 22 -2.20 -0.54 -10.68
CA PHE A 22 -2.35 0.91 -10.62
C PHE A 22 -1.97 1.47 -9.24
N SER A 23 -2.43 0.82 -8.16
CA SER A 23 -2.09 1.20 -6.78
C SER A 23 -0.58 1.10 -6.50
N LEU A 24 0.08 0.05 -7.00
CA LEU A 24 1.53 -0.12 -6.86
C LEU A 24 2.30 0.97 -7.61
N LEU A 25 1.93 1.26 -8.86
CA LEU A 25 2.56 2.33 -9.64
C LEU A 25 2.37 3.70 -8.96
N GLY A 26 1.15 4.01 -8.51
CA GLY A 26 0.87 5.23 -7.78
C GLY A 26 1.71 5.34 -6.50
N SER A 27 1.86 4.24 -5.77
CA SER A 27 2.70 4.19 -4.57
C SER A 27 4.18 4.46 -4.88
N LEU A 28 4.72 3.88 -5.96
CA LEU A 28 6.11 4.13 -6.38
C LEU A 28 6.33 5.61 -6.73
N VAL A 29 5.38 6.23 -7.44
CA VAL A 29 5.44 7.66 -7.76
C VAL A 29 5.39 8.51 -6.49
N VAL A 30 4.49 8.21 -5.56
CA VAL A 30 4.41 8.94 -4.27
C VAL A 30 5.72 8.88 -3.51
N TYR A 31 6.33 7.69 -3.38
CA TYR A 31 7.63 7.56 -2.72
C TYR A 31 8.72 8.33 -3.44
N PHE A 32 8.80 8.23 -4.77
CA PHE A 32 9.79 8.94 -5.57
C PHE A 32 9.67 10.46 -5.38
N VAL A 33 8.46 11.01 -5.50
CA VAL A 33 8.21 12.45 -5.33
C VAL A 33 8.57 12.90 -3.92
N ILE A 34 8.19 12.15 -2.88
CA ILE A 34 8.56 12.47 -1.50
C ILE A 34 10.07 12.50 -1.30
N PHE A 35 10.80 11.50 -1.80
CA PHE A 35 12.26 11.45 -1.65
C PHE A 35 12.96 12.57 -2.41
N VAL A 36 12.52 12.86 -3.64
CA VAL A 36 13.04 13.99 -4.42
C VAL A 36 12.77 15.30 -3.69
N TRP A 37 11.56 15.50 -3.19
CA TRP A 37 11.19 16.72 -2.47
C TRP A 37 12.02 16.90 -1.19
N ILE A 38 12.15 15.87 -0.34
CA ILE A 38 12.99 15.93 0.86
C ILE A 38 14.44 16.26 0.49
N THR A 39 14.98 15.65 -0.56
CA THR A 39 16.33 15.97 -1.06
C THR A 39 16.41 17.43 -1.45
N ASP A 40 15.41 17.94 -2.16
CA ASP A 40 15.43 19.28 -2.70
C ASP A 40 15.39 20.35 -1.60
N ILE A 41 14.52 20.18 -0.60
CA ILE A 41 14.35 21.17 0.47
C ILE A 41 15.42 21.08 1.56
N THR A 42 15.93 19.87 1.87
CA THR A 42 16.91 19.70 2.97
C THR A 42 18.35 19.69 2.50
N LYS A 43 18.58 19.32 1.24
CA LYS A 43 19.91 19.04 0.66
C LYS A 43 20.76 18.11 1.55
N SER A 44 20.13 17.26 2.36
CA SER A 44 20.79 16.49 3.42
C SER A 44 20.53 14.98 3.28
N PRO A 45 21.59 14.16 3.15
CA PRO A 45 21.45 12.70 3.09
C PRO A 45 20.95 12.10 4.42
N LEU A 46 21.16 12.80 5.54
CA LEU A 46 20.68 12.38 6.86
C LEU A 46 19.16 12.43 6.93
N MET A 47 18.53 13.48 6.38
CA MET A 47 17.06 13.60 6.34
C MET A 47 16.43 12.53 5.46
N LEU A 48 17.08 12.17 4.35
CA LEU A 48 16.63 11.06 3.51
C LEU A 48 16.68 9.70 4.23
N SER A 49 17.75 9.50 4.99
CA SER A 49 17.94 8.28 5.77
C SER A 49 16.90 8.17 6.87
N LEU A 50 16.60 9.26 7.56
CA LEU A 50 15.51 9.34 8.54
C LEU A 50 14.15 9.03 7.90
N ALA A 51 13.83 9.62 6.75
CA ALA A 51 12.59 9.34 6.02
C ALA A 51 12.47 7.84 5.67
N SER A 52 13.56 7.24 5.20
CA SER A 52 13.64 5.80 4.91
C SER A 52 13.40 4.94 6.15
N LEU A 53 14.00 5.32 7.29
CA LEU A 53 13.80 4.61 8.57
C LEU A 53 12.36 4.73 9.08
N ILE A 54 11.76 5.92 8.99
CA ILE A 54 10.35 6.15 9.37
C ILE A 54 9.40 5.34 8.47
N ASN A 55 9.76 5.11 7.21
CA ASN A 55 9.00 4.23 6.33
C ASN A 55 9.24 2.73 6.63
N LEU A 56 10.43 2.35 7.08
CA LEU A 56 10.82 0.93 7.18
C LEU A 56 10.56 0.34 8.57
N ILE A 57 10.84 1.08 9.65
CA ILE A 57 10.71 0.60 11.04
C ILE A 57 9.26 0.23 11.37
N PRO A 58 8.24 1.08 11.14
CA PRO A 58 6.86 0.73 11.45
C PRO A 58 6.40 -0.48 10.64
N LEU A 59 6.78 -0.56 9.37
CA LEU A 59 6.50 -1.69 8.49
C LEU A 59 7.03 -2.98 9.12
N LEU A 60 8.31 -3.05 9.46
CA LEU A 60 8.92 -4.26 10.03
C LEU A 60 8.29 -4.65 11.37
N VAL A 61 8.06 -3.68 12.25
CA VAL A 61 7.54 -3.94 13.60
C VAL A 61 6.08 -4.40 13.53
N ILE A 62 5.27 -3.83 12.64
CA ILE A 62 3.83 -4.08 12.58
C ILE A 62 3.48 -5.30 11.73
N THR A 63 4.26 -5.60 10.69
CA THR A 63 4.01 -6.74 9.78
C THR A 63 3.71 -8.08 10.50
N PRO A 64 4.46 -8.52 11.53
CA PRO A 64 4.15 -9.79 12.21
C PRO A 64 2.78 -9.79 12.90
N PHE A 65 2.39 -8.66 13.52
CA PHE A 65 1.07 -8.53 14.14
C PHE A 65 -0.03 -8.42 13.10
N ALA A 66 0.23 -7.66 12.04
CA ALA A 66 -0.68 -7.49 10.93
C ALA A 66 -1.02 -8.82 10.27
N GLY A 67 -0.03 -9.71 10.06
CA GLY A 67 -0.25 -11.06 9.54
C GLY A 67 -1.25 -11.88 10.38
N VAL A 68 -1.05 -11.92 11.70
CA VAL A 68 -1.95 -12.63 12.62
C VAL A 68 -3.37 -12.07 12.58
N ILE A 69 -3.51 -10.75 12.48
CA ILE A 69 -4.81 -10.07 12.38
C ILE A 69 -5.47 -10.37 11.02
N SER A 70 -4.70 -10.32 9.94
CA SER A 70 -5.15 -10.59 8.57
C SER A 70 -5.64 -12.02 8.35
N ASP A 71 -5.20 -12.96 9.17
CA ASP A 71 -5.70 -14.34 9.14
C ASP A 71 -7.04 -14.53 9.85
N ARG A 72 -7.39 -13.65 10.80
CA ARG A 72 -8.63 -13.76 11.58
C ARG A 72 -9.78 -12.94 11.01
N LEU A 73 -9.48 -11.87 10.30
CA LEU A 73 -10.47 -10.94 9.77
C LEU A 73 -10.77 -11.18 8.29
N ASN A 74 -11.83 -10.55 7.78
CA ASN A 74 -12.14 -10.60 6.36
C ASN A 74 -11.09 -9.84 5.55
N ARG A 75 -10.23 -10.58 4.85
CA ARG A 75 -9.13 -10.07 4.02
C ARG A 75 -9.56 -9.02 3.01
N LYS A 76 -10.73 -9.20 2.38
CA LYS A 76 -11.26 -8.22 1.41
C LYS A 76 -11.55 -6.87 2.08
N MET A 77 -12.11 -6.90 3.28
CA MET A 77 -12.40 -5.67 4.04
C MET A 77 -11.13 -4.98 4.51
N ILE A 78 -10.11 -5.74 4.93
CA ILE A 78 -8.80 -5.16 5.29
C ILE A 78 -8.20 -4.40 4.11
N ILE A 79 -8.14 -5.02 2.92
CA ILE A 79 -7.58 -4.37 1.72
C ILE A 79 -8.34 -3.08 1.42
N ILE A 80 -9.67 -3.11 1.40
CA ILE A 80 -10.50 -1.93 1.13
C ILE A 80 -10.22 -0.81 2.12
N VAL A 81 -10.17 -1.11 3.42
CA VAL A 81 -9.94 -0.11 4.47
C VAL A 81 -8.54 0.51 4.33
N VAL A 82 -7.52 -0.33 4.16
CA VAL A 82 -6.13 0.10 4.10
C VAL A 82 -5.84 0.91 2.83
N ASP A 83 -6.35 0.48 1.67
CA ASP A 83 -6.23 1.24 0.42
C ASP A 83 -6.97 2.58 0.51
N SER A 84 -8.16 2.60 1.12
CA SER A 84 -8.92 3.83 1.33
C SER A 84 -8.17 4.80 2.24
N LEU A 85 -7.57 4.31 3.33
CA LEU A 85 -6.75 5.11 4.24
C LEU A 85 -5.52 5.66 3.50
N GLN A 86 -4.81 4.85 2.72
CA GLN A 86 -3.67 5.32 1.92
C GLN A 86 -4.08 6.39 0.91
N ALA A 87 -5.22 6.22 0.23
CA ALA A 87 -5.75 7.19 -0.72
C ALA A 87 -6.12 8.51 -0.01
N CYS A 88 -6.82 8.46 1.12
CA CYS A 88 -7.15 9.64 1.93
C CYS A 88 -5.89 10.37 2.39
N LEU A 89 -4.90 9.64 2.92
CA LEU A 89 -3.62 10.22 3.34
C LEU A 89 -2.92 10.90 2.17
N SER A 90 -2.91 10.28 0.99
CA SER A 90 -2.27 10.85 -0.21
C SER A 90 -2.96 12.15 -0.65
N ILE A 91 -4.30 12.20 -0.59
CA ILE A 91 -5.06 13.42 -0.90
C ILE A 91 -4.72 14.53 0.09
N ILE A 92 -4.71 14.22 1.40
CA ILE A 92 -4.35 15.18 2.45
C ILE A 92 -2.95 15.75 2.19
N LEU A 93 -1.97 14.88 1.94
CA LEU A 93 -0.61 15.32 1.66
C LEU A 93 -0.54 16.19 0.40
N THR A 94 -1.27 15.81 -0.65
CA THR A 94 -1.34 16.58 -1.90
C THR A 94 -1.90 17.98 -1.67
N ILE A 95 -2.91 18.13 -0.81
CA ILE A 95 -3.45 19.45 -0.43
C ILE A 95 -2.38 20.31 0.24
N PHE A 96 -1.59 19.75 1.18
CA PHE A 96 -0.48 20.48 1.80
C PHE A 96 0.57 20.94 0.78
N PHE A 97 0.89 20.11 -0.22
CA PHE A 97 1.79 20.49 -1.30
C PHE A 97 1.24 21.61 -2.18
N ILE A 98 -0.04 21.54 -2.55
CA ILE A 98 -0.67 22.57 -3.40
C ILE A 98 -0.77 23.92 -2.66
N LEU A 99 -0.99 23.90 -1.34
CA LEU A 99 -1.03 25.09 -0.50
C LEU A 99 0.35 25.61 -0.09
N ASP A 100 1.43 25.03 -0.61
CA ASP A 100 2.83 25.35 -0.26
C ASP A 100 3.09 25.35 1.27
N SER A 101 2.32 24.54 1.99
CA SER A 101 2.35 24.40 3.45
C SER A 101 2.87 23.04 3.88
N ALA A 102 3.53 22.32 2.96
CA ALA A 102 4.11 21.01 3.22
C ALA A 102 5.40 21.15 4.02
N GLU A 103 5.36 20.74 5.30
CA GLU A 103 6.53 20.67 6.16
C GLU A 103 7.08 19.24 6.26
N ILE A 104 8.39 19.13 6.56
CA ILE A 104 9.08 17.84 6.72
C ILE A 104 8.38 16.94 7.73
N TRP A 105 7.95 17.49 8.87
CA TRP A 105 7.29 16.72 9.92
C TRP A 105 5.94 16.13 9.44
N ILE A 106 5.19 16.84 8.60
CA ILE A 106 3.95 16.32 8.00
C ILE A 106 4.27 15.14 7.07
N VAL A 107 5.32 15.26 6.26
CA VAL A 107 5.78 14.17 5.38
C VAL A 107 6.24 12.96 6.19
N PHE A 108 6.93 13.16 7.30
CA PHE A 108 7.36 12.08 8.19
C PHE A 108 6.18 11.34 8.82
N ILE A 109 5.18 12.08 9.31
CA ILE A 109 3.94 11.49 9.83
C ILE A 109 3.24 10.69 8.73
N PHE A 110 3.13 11.27 7.52
CA PHE A 110 2.54 10.60 6.37
C PHE A 110 3.26 9.28 6.04
N LEU A 111 4.60 9.29 5.98
CA LEU A 111 5.40 8.08 5.71
C LEU A 111 5.18 7.02 6.79
N GLY A 112 5.14 7.42 8.06
CA GLY A 112 4.85 6.52 9.17
C GLY A 112 3.47 5.86 9.02
N PHE A 113 2.40 6.64 8.84
CA PHE A 113 1.05 6.09 8.66
C PHE A 113 0.92 5.21 7.41
N ARG A 114 1.54 5.62 6.29
CA ARG A 114 1.55 4.84 5.06
C ARG A 114 2.26 3.49 5.27
N SER A 115 3.35 3.49 6.02
CA SER A 115 4.09 2.29 6.42
C SER A 115 3.25 1.32 7.25
N ILE A 116 2.49 1.82 8.23
CA ILE A 116 1.53 1.02 9.01
C ILE A 116 0.49 0.39 8.07
N CYS A 117 -0.11 1.17 7.19
CA CYS A 117 -1.07 0.67 6.21
C CYS A 117 -0.45 -0.44 5.35
N GLN A 118 0.77 -0.22 4.85
CA GLN A 118 1.49 -1.19 4.03
C GLN A 118 1.72 -2.53 4.75
N ALA A 119 1.95 -2.50 6.07
CA ALA A 119 2.16 -3.69 6.90
C ALA A 119 0.93 -4.60 6.94
N PHE A 120 -0.29 -4.05 6.87
CA PHE A 120 -1.53 -4.82 6.73
C PHE A 120 -1.80 -5.23 5.29
N HIS A 121 -1.49 -4.36 4.33
CA HIS A 121 -1.79 -4.58 2.93
C HIS A 121 -1.06 -5.81 2.36
N GLN A 122 0.27 -5.88 2.47
CA GLN A 122 1.07 -6.95 1.85
C GLN A 122 0.67 -8.37 2.25
N PRO A 123 0.62 -8.76 3.54
CA PRO A 123 0.26 -10.13 3.92
C PRO A 123 -1.17 -10.47 3.49
N THR A 124 -2.09 -9.51 3.55
CA THR A 124 -3.49 -9.72 3.18
C THR A 124 -3.66 -9.98 1.68
N VAL A 125 -2.95 -9.23 0.83
CA VAL A 125 -3.00 -9.44 -0.63
C VAL A 125 -2.38 -10.77 -1.03
N MET A 126 -1.23 -11.12 -0.45
CA MET A 126 -0.59 -12.42 -0.73
C MET A 126 -1.49 -13.59 -0.32
N ALA A 127 -2.27 -13.43 0.74
CA ALA A 127 -3.15 -14.47 1.24
C ALA A 127 -4.50 -14.54 0.49
N ILE A 128 -4.98 -13.46 -0.13
CA ILE A 128 -6.24 -13.45 -0.89
C ILE A 128 -6.05 -13.91 -2.34
N LEU A 129 -4.89 -13.65 -2.95
CA LEU A 129 -4.60 -13.95 -4.35
C LEU A 129 -4.86 -15.44 -4.73
N PRO A 130 -4.38 -16.44 -3.97
CA PRO A 130 -4.63 -17.85 -4.28
C PRO A 130 -6.12 -18.23 -4.23
N SER A 131 -6.92 -17.54 -3.42
CA SER A 131 -8.35 -17.82 -3.29
C SER A 131 -9.20 -17.27 -4.45
N MET A 132 -8.65 -16.34 -5.25
CA MET A 132 -9.35 -15.74 -6.39
C MET A 132 -9.14 -16.50 -7.70
N VAL A 133 -8.15 -17.39 -7.76
CA VAL A 133 -7.83 -18.21 -8.93
C VAL A 133 -8.39 -19.62 -8.72
N PRO A 134 -9.13 -20.18 -9.70
CA PRO A 134 -9.59 -21.57 -9.62
C PRO A 134 -8.40 -22.54 -9.44
N GLN A 135 -8.56 -23.53 -8.57
CA GLN A 135 -7.48 -24.46 -8.18
C GLN A 135 -6.83 -25.18 -9.37
N ASP A 136 -7.58 -25.38 -10.46
CA ASP A 136 -7.14 -26.01 -11.70
C ASP A 136 -6.06 -25.21 -12.48
N LYS A 137 -5.75 -23.98 -12.05
CA LYS A 137 -4.70 -23.12 -12.63
C LYS A 137 -3.60 -22.72 -11.63
N LEU A 138 -3.62 -23.25 -10.40
CA LEU A 138 -2.59 -22.96 -9.39
C LEU A 138 -1.27 -23.71 -9.62
N GLY A 139 -1.19 -24.60 -10.62
CA GLY A 139 0.01 -25.35 -10.98
C GLY A 139 0.48 -25.09 -12.41
N ARG A 140 1.53 -24.28 -12.55
CA ARG A 140 2.79 -24.61 -13.23
C ARG A 140 3.87 -23.64 -12.77
#